data_AF-A0A954VYF0-F1
#
_entry.id   AF-A0A954VYF0-F1
#
_cell.length_a   1.000
_cell.length_b   1.000
_cell.length_c   1.000
_cell.angle_alpha   90.00
_cell.angle_beta   90.00
_cell.angle_gamma   90.00
#
_symmetry.space_group_name_H-M   'P 1'
#
loop_
_entity.id
_entity.type
_entity.pdbx_description
1 polymer ?
#
loop_
_entity_poly.entity_id
_entity_poly.type
_entity_poly.pdbx_seq_one_letter_code
_entity_poly.pdbx_strand_id
1 'polypeptide(L)' 'MNSITIQAVAFDLDGLMFNTEELYEIVGRRIVERRGRSLDSELVTQMMGRQANVAVPIMLEWYGFTDTVED' A
#
# COMPACT_ATOMS: atom_id res chain seq x y z
N MET A 1 38.40 14.28 -19.05
CA MET A 1 37.15 13.59 -18.65
C MET A 1 36.24 14.64 -18.06
N ASN A 2 35.07 14.88 -18.65
CA ASN A 2 34.08 15.77 -18.01
C ASN A 2 33.49 15.05 -16.81
N SER A 3 33.63 15.66 -15.62
CA SER A 3 32.99 15.20 -14.40
C SER A 3 31.55 15.69 -14.36
N ILE A 4 30.60 14.81 -14.04
CA ILE A 4 29.22 15.20 -13.78
C ILE A 4 29.15 15.69 -12.34
N THR A 5 28.85 16.98 -12.16
CA THR A 5 28.54 17.54 -10.83
C THR A 5 27.03 17.43 -10.59
N ILE A 6 26.63 16.63 -9.61
CA ILE A 6 25.23 16.58 -9.17
C ILE A 6 24.87 17.93 -8.54
N GLN A 7 23.86 18.60 -9.10
CA GLN A 7 23.41 19.92 -8.64
C GLN A 7 22.30 19.83 -7.59
N ALA A 8 21.50 18.76 -7.62
CA ALA A 8 20.39 18.54 -6.71
C ALA A 8 20.05 17.06 -6.61
N VAL A 9 19.36 16.68 -5.52
CA VAL A 9 18.82 15.34 -5.27
C VAL A 9 17.40 15.49 -4.74
N ALA A 10 16.47 14.71 -5.29
CA ALA A 10 15.11 14.60 -4.76
C ALA A 10 14.95 13.26 -4.05
N PHE A 11 14.35 13.30 -2.87
CA PHE A 11 13.99 12.11 -2.10
C PHE A 11 12.47 11.97 -2.14
N ASP A 12 12.01 10.77 -2.45
CA ASP A 12 10.61 10.40 -2.26
C ASP A 12 10.26 10.38 -0.76
N LEU A 13 9.00 10.64 -0.43
CA LEU A 13 8.56 10.76 0.96
C LEU A 13 8.29 9.37 1.57
N ASP A 14 7.29 8.69 1.01
CA ASP A 14 6.76 7.42 1.50
C ASP A 14 7.76 6.29 1.22
N GLY A 15 8.04 5.47 2.22
CA GLY A 15 8.99 4.35 2.10
C GLY A 15 10.46 4.71 1.97
N LEU A 16 10.78 6.00 1.90
CA LEU A 16 12.17 6.48 1.85
C LEU A 16 12.50 7.45 2.98
N MET A 17 11.81 8.60 3.06
CA MET A 17 12.01 9.54 4.17
C MET A 17 11.29 9.08 5.44
N PHE A 18 10.12 8.44 5.29
CA PHE A 18 9.33 7.90 6.40
C PHE A 18 8.87 6.48 6.10
N ASN A 19 8.90 5.61 7.12
CA ASN A 19 8.39 4.24 7.03
C ASN A 19 6.85 4.23 7.12
N THR A 20 6.21 4.57 6.02
CA THR A 20 4.75 4.57 5.90
C THR A 20 4.18 3.17 5.70
N GLU A 21 4.99 2.21 5.30
CA GLU A 21 4.67 0.80 5.04
C GLU A 21 4.13 0.13 6.30
N GLU A 22 4.74 0.41 7.46
CA GLU A 22 4.27 -0.08 8.74
C GLU A 22 2.83 0.37 9.03
N LEU A 23 2.47 1.60 8.68
CA LEU A 23 1.11 2.11 8.86
C LEU A 23 0.12 1.44 7.89
N TYR A 24 0.50 1.21 6.64
CA TYR A 24 -0.33 0.48 5.68
C TYR A 24 -0.63 -0.94 6.17
N GLU A 25 0.36 -1.65 6.73
CA GLU A 25 0.16 -2.98 7.27
C GLU A 25 -0.75 -2.97 8.51
N ILE A 26 -0.50 -2.08 9.47
CA ILE A 26 -1.32 -1.95 10.70
C ILE A 26 -2.78 -1.62 10.35
N VAL A 27 -3.00 -0.66 9.46
CA VAL A 27 -4.34 -0.23 9.07
C VAL A 27 -5.04 -1.32 8.27
N GLY A 28 -4.35 -1.91 7.28
CA GLY A 28 -4.88 -3.01 6.48
C GLY A 28 -5.34 -4.18 7.35
N ARG A 29 -4.50 -4.57 8.33
CA ARG A 29 -4.82 -5.64 9.28
C ARG A 29 -6.09 -5.32 10.09
N ARG A 30 -6.19 -4.11 10.64
CA ARG A 30 -7.38 -3.69 11.40
C ARG A 30 -8.65 -3.66 10.55
N ILE A 31 -8.55 -3.34 9.26
CA ILE A 31 -9.71 -3.31 8.35
C ILE A 31 -10.27 -4.71 8.12
N VAL A 32 -9.39 -5.68 7.85
CA VAL A 32 -9.80 -7.07 7.53
C VAL A 32 -10.18 -7.87 8.78
N GLU A 33 -9.55 -7.59 9.92
CA GLU A 33 -9.89 -8.22 11.22
C GLU A 33 -11.33 -7.93 11.65
N ARG A 34 -11.82 -6.70 11.40
CA ARG A 34 -13.23 -6.33 11.67
C ARG A 34 -14.23 -7.16 10.87
N ARG A 35 -13.78 -7.78 9.78
CA ARG A 35 -14.57 -8.65 8.89
C ARG A 35 -14.22 -10.13 9.07
N GLY A 36 -13.52 -10.48 10.16
CA GLY A 36 -13.17 -11.87 10.49
C GLY A 36 -12.09 -12.48 9.58
N ARG A 37 -11.25 -11.64 8.94
CA ARG A 37 -10.14 -12.07 8.08
C ARG A 37 -8.79 -11.67 8.68
N SER A 38 -7.73 -12.38 8.29
CA SER A 38 -6.34 -11.99 8.51
C SER A 38 -5.81 -11.25 7.28
N LEU A 39 -4.82 -10.36 7.45
CA LEU A 39 -4.15 -9.74 6.31
C LEU A 39 -3.10 -10.70 5.73
N ASP A 40 -3.29 -11.11 4.49
CA ASP A 40 -2.41 -12.06 3.82
C ASP A 40 -1.24 -11.34 3.14
N SER A 41 -0.01 -11.83 3.30
CA SER A 41 1.18 -11.21 2.72
C SER A 41 1.17 -11.22 1.18
N GLU A 42 0.55 -12.24 0.57
CA GLU A 42 0.37 -12.32 -0.88
C GLU A 42 -0.57 -11.22 -1.38
N LEU A 43 -1.67 -10.97 -0.66
CA LEU A 43 -2.56 -9.86 -0.97
C LEU A 43 -1.83 -8.51 -0.86
N VAL A 44 -1.05 -8.29 0.21
CA VAL A 44 -0.25 -7.07 0.37
C VAL A 44 0.70 -6.88 -0.80
N THR A 45 1.36 -7.95 -1.25
CA THR A 45 2.25 -7.92 -2.42
C THR A 45 1.51 -7.53 -3.70
N GLN A 46 0.28 -8.01 -3.88
CA GLN A 46 -0.55 -7.58 -5.00
C GLN A 46 -0.96 -6.12 -4.89
N MET A 47 -1.27 -5.60 -3.70
CA MET A 47 -1.73 -4.22 -3.54
C MET A 47 -0.60 -3.18 -3.59
N MET A 48 0.63 -3.57 -3.27
CA MET A 48 1.75 -2.66 -3.07
C MET A 48 2.03 -1.77 -4.31
N GLY A 49 2.25 -0.47 -4.06
CA GLY A 49 2.55 0.53 -5.08
C GLY A 49 1.37 0.91 -5.98
N ARG A 50 0.17 0.36 -5.75
CA ARG A 50 -1.04 0.68 -6.53
C ARG A 50 -1.82 1.80 -5.86
N GLN A 51 -2.49 2.61 -6.67
CA GLN A 51 -3.44 3.59 -6.17
C GLN A 51 -4.63 2.91 -5.49
N ALA A 52 -5.26 3.58 -4.53
CA ALA A 52 -6.34 3.02 -3.73
C ALA A 52 -7.53 2.49 -4.56
N ASN A 53 -7.89 3.20 -5.65
CA ASN A 53 -8.94 2.80 -6.59
C ASN A 53 -8.63 1.49 -7.36
N VAL A 54 -7.38 1.02 -7.33
CA VAL A 54 -6.97 -0.28 -7.89
C VAL A 54 -6.73 -1.30 -6.77
N ALA A 55 -6.08 -0.89 -5.68
CA ALA A 55 -5.72 -1.77 -4.57
C ALA A 55 -6.95 -2.28 -3.79
N VAL A 56 -7.94 -1.42 -3.53
CA VAL A 56 -9.12 -1.81 -2.74
C VAL A 56 -9.99 -2.86 -3.45
N PRO A 57 -10.32 -2.73 -4.75
CA PRO A 57 -11.02 -3.79 -5.48
C PRO A 57 -10.35 -5.16 -5.40
N ILE A 58 -9.01 -5.22 -5.44
CA ILE A 58 -8.25 -6.48 -5.32
C ILE A 58 -8.49 -7.12 -3.95
N MET A 59 -8.44 -6.34 -2.87
CA MET A 59 -8.73 -6.84 -1.52
C MET A 59 -10.16 -7.34 -1.38
N LEU A 60 -11.12 -6.62 -1.97
CA LEU A 60 -12.53 -7.02 -1.94
C LEU A 60 -12.73 -8.34 -2.68
N GLU A 61 -12.19 -8.46 -3.90
CA GLU A 61 -12.23 -9.70 -4.69
C GLU A 61 -11.56 -10.87 -3.95
N TRP A 62 -10.38 -10.64 -3.36
CA TRP A 62 -9.62 -11.64 -2.62
C TRP A 62 -10.41 -12.27 -1.46
N TYR A 63 -11.13 -11.45 -0.69
CA TYR A 63 -11.92 -11.93 0.45
C TYR A 63 -13.39 -12.22 0.14
N GLY A 64 -13.84 -11.95 -1.09
CA GLY A 64 -15.23 -12.05 -1.50
C GLY A 64 -16.15 -11.04 -0.83
N PHE A 65 -15.64 -9.85 -0.52
CA PHE A 65 -16.42 -8.76 0.04
C PHE A 65 -17.20 -8.03 -1.06
N THR A 66 -18.39 -7.52 -0.71
CA THR A 66 -19.28 -6.80 -1.64
C THR A 66 -19.40 -5.32 -1.30
N ASP A 67 -18.64 -4.83 -0.31
CA ASP A 67 -18.55 -3.41 0.05
C ASP A 67 -18.06 -2.59 -1.16
N THR A 68 -18.51 -1.34 -1.27
CA THR A 68 -17.90 -0.34 -2.17
C THR A 68 -17.09 0.66 -1.35
N VAL A 69 -16.20 1.42 -2.01
CA VAL A 69 -15.41 2.46 -1.33
C VAL A 69 -16.29 3.63 -0.84
N GLU A 70 -17.54 3.70 -1.31
CA GLU A 70 -18.48 4.80 -1.01
C GLU A 70 -19.38 4.58 0.22
N ASP A 71 -19.34 3.39 0.85
CA ASP A 71 -20.12 3.04 2.06
C ASP A 71 -19.29 3.15 3.36
#